data_AF-A0A287D5G7-F1
#
_entry.id   AF-A0A287D5G7-F1
#
_cell.length_a   1.000
_cell.length_b   1.000
_cell.length_c   1.000
_cell.angle_alpha   90.00
_cell.angle_beta   90.00
_cell.angle_gamma   90.00
#
_symmetry.space_group_name_H-M   'P 1'
#
loop_
_entity.id
_entity.type
_entity.pdbx_description
1 polymer ?
#
loop_
_entity_poly.entity_id
_entity_poly.type
_entity_poly.pdbx_seq_one_letter_code
_entity_poly.pdbx_strand_id
1 'polypeptide(L)'
;GECVFPFWYKNQLFYDCIKYGMRHKWCSLNKTFEGHWKYCSETDFAPCVFPFWYERLIYWECTGDGDDFGRKWCSLTKNYNKDRAWKYCPW
;
A
#
# COMPACT_ATOMS: atom_id res chain seq x y z
N GLY A 1 2.02 4.42 18.53
CA GLY A 1 1.58 5.28 17.42
C GLY A 1 1.09 4.44 16.28
N GLU A 2 0.33 5.04 15.37
CA GLU A 2 -0.26 4.37 14.20
C GLU A 2 0.58 4.63 12.95
N CYS A 3 0.53 3.70 11.99
CA CYS A 3 1.19 3.90 10.70
C CYS A 3 0.53 5.05 9.94
N VAL A 4 1.33 5.93 9.35
CA VAL A 4 0.84 6.98 8.46
C VAL A 4 1.12 6.58 7.03
N PHE A 5 0.07 6.47 6.22
CA PHE A 5 0.18 6.22 4.78
C PHE A 5 -0.40 7.39 3.97
N PRO A 6 0.29 7.83 2.90
CA PRO A 6 1.64 7.44 2.55
C PRO A 6 2.70 8.16 3.41
N PHE A 7 3.89 7.57 3.53
CA PHE A 7 5.04 8.20 4.20
C PHE A 7 6.30 8.23 3.32
N TRP A 8 7.11 9.29 3.48
CA TRP A 8 8.39 9.45 2.81
C TRP A 8 9.53 8.84 3.62
N TYR A 9 10.33 8.00 2.98
CA TYR A 9 11.58 7.46 3.52
C TYR A 9 12.63 7.34 2.42
N LYS A 10 13.84 7.88 2.65
CA LYS A 10 14.95 7.88 1.67
C LYS A 10 14.53 8.35 0.27
N ASN A 11 13.78 9.45 0.20
CA ASN A 11 13.26 10.04 -1.04
C ASN A 11 12.32 9.12 -1.85
N GLN A 12 11.74 8.11 -1.20
CA GLN A 12 10.71 7.24 -1.77
C GLN A 12 9.43 7.35 -0.95
N LEU A 13 8.28 7.34 -1.63
CA LEU A 13 6.96 7.39 -1.03
C LEU A 13 6.41 5.96 -0.89
N PHE A 14 5.97 5.60 0.31
CA PHE A 14 5.46 4.27 0.62
C PHE A 14 4.01 4.33 1.10
N TYR A 15 3.20 3.42 0.59
CA TYR A 15 1.75 3.34 0.83
C TYR A 15 1.35 2.16 1.73
N ASP A 16 2.32 1.35 2.15
CA ASP A 16 2.10 0.18 3.01
C ASP A 16 3.34 -0.05 3.89
N CYS A 17 3.29 -1.04 4.76
CA CYS A 17 4.42 -1.54 5.52
C CYS A 17 5.52 -2.09 4.61
N ILE A 18 6.75 -1.62 4.81
CA ILE A 18 7.89 -1.92 3.93
C ILE A 18 8.88 -2.86 4.59
N LYS A 19 9.60 -3.65 3.78
CA LYS A 19 10.77 -4.43 4.21
C LYS A 19 12.03 -3.78 3.67
N TYR A 20 12.62 -2.86 4.43
CA TYR A 20 13.84 -2.16 4.03
C TYR A 20 14.98 -2.45 5.01
N GLY A 21 15.92 -3.31 4.63
CA GLY A 21 17.12 -3.61 5.44
C GLY A 21 16.85 -4.26 6.80
N MET A 22 15.60 -4.65 7.08
CA MET A 22 15.17 -5.21 8.36
C MET A 22 14.56 -6.59 8.19
N ARG A 23 14.58 -7.37 9.28
CA ARG A 23 13.97 -8.70 9.34
C ARG A 23 12.44 -8.62 9.21
N HIS A 24 11.83 -7.67 9.90
CA HIS A 24 10.37 -7.46 9.95
C HIS A 24 9.97 -6.22 9.14
N LYS A 25 8.73 -6.22 8.66
CA LYS A 25 8.14 -5.05 8.00
C LYS A 25 7.85 -3.95 9.02
N TRP A 26 7.95 -2.70 8.59
CA TRP A 26 7.76 -1.53 9.46
C TRP A 26 7.10 -0.38 8.69
N CYS A 27 6.59 0.59 9.44
CA CYS A 27 5.97 1.81 8.92
C CYS A 27 6.44 3.03 9.71
N SER A 28 6.38 4.22 9.10
CA SER A 28 6.58 5.47 9.83
C SER A 28 5.29 5.90 10.53
N LEU A 29 5.46 6.59 11.66
CA LEU A 29 4.35 7.21 12.40
C LEU A 29 4.07 8.65 11.95
N ASN A 30 4.90 9.18 11.04
CA ASN A 30 4.81 10.55 10.51
C ASN A 30 4.83 10.49 8.97
N LYS A 31 4.27 11.51 8.31
CA LYS A 31 4.25 11.61 6.84
C LYS A 31 5.66 11.71 6.22
N THR A 32 6.59 12.33 6.93
CA THR A 32 8.01 12.40 6.56
C THR A 32 8.79 11.70 7.66
N PHE A 33 9.66 10.74 7.30
CA PHE A 33 10.36 9.95 8.30
C PHE A 33 11.32 10.79 9.14
N GLU A 34 11.00 10.92 10.43
CA GLU A 34 11.76 11.68 11.44
C GLU A 34 12.36 10.78 12.53
N GLY A 35 12.44 9.46 12.27
CA GLY A 35 12.90 8.48 13.24
C GLY A 35 11.80 7.83 14.08
N HIS A 36 10.54 8.25 13.90
CA HIS A 36 9.39 7.61 14.54
C HIS A 36 8.81 6.50 13.65
N TRP A 37 8.92 5.27 14.12
CA TRP A 37 8.48 4.07 13.40
C TRP A 37 8.06 2.95 14.35
N LYS A 38 7.37 1.94 13.82
CA LYS A 38 7.11 0.67 14.51
C LYS A 38 7.17 -0.50 13.54
N TYR A 39 7.40 -1.69 14.07
CA TYR A 39 7.14 -2.92 13.33
C TYR A 39 5.64 -3.07 13.08
N CYS A 40 5.28 -3.53 11.88
CA CYS A 40 3.89 -3.74 11.52
C CYS A 40 3.37 -5.06 12.09
N SER A 41 2.18 -5.01 12.68
CA SER A 41 1.33 -6.16 12.92
C SER A 41 0.37 -6.41 11.74
N GLU A 42 -0.50 -7.41 11.84
CA GLU A 42 -1.50 -7.74 10.80
C GLU A 42 -2.48 -6.58 10.51
N THR A 43 -2.75 -5.73 11.51
CA THR A 43 -3.67 -4.60 11.39
C THR A 43 -3.01 -3.33 10.84
N ASP A 44 -1.69 -3.32 10.71
CA ASP A 44 -0.92 -2.14 10.32
C ASP A 44 -0.74 -2.01 8.81
N PHE A 45 -1.09 -3.05 8.05
CA PHE A 45 -1.02 -3.01 6.60
C PHE A 45 -2.09 -2.10 6.01
N ALA A 46 -1.70 -1.27 5.05
CA ALA A 46 -2.62 -0.34 4.41
C ALA A 46 -3.80 -1.09 3.79
N PRO A 47 -5.06 -0.74 4.10
CA PRO A 47 -6.22 -1.39 3.51
C PRO A 47 -6.34 -1.07 2.02
N CYS A 48 -7.06 -1.91 1.29
CA CYS A 48 -7.49 -1.58 -0.06
C CYS A 48 -8.37 -0.32 -0.03
N VAL A 49 -8.19 0.57 -1.01
CA VAL A 49 -9.05 1.73 -1.20
C VAL A 49 -10.10 1.40 -2.24
N PHE A 50 -11.38 1.48 -1.85
CA PHE A 50 -12.50 1.32 -2.77
C PHE A 50 -13.40 2.57 -2.78
N PRO A 51 -13.92 2.98 -3.95
CA PRO A 51 -13.54 2.50 -5.26
C PRO A 51 -12.16 3.05 -5.68
N PHE A 52 -11.44 2.31 -6.55
CA PHE A 52 -10.20 2.79 -7.17
C PHE A 52 -10.28 2.78 -8.69
N TRP A 53 -9.58 3.73 -9.30
CA TRP A 53 -9.43 3.84 -10.75
C TRP A 53 -8.22 3.03 -11.23
N TYR A 54 -8.44 2.14 -12.19
CA TYR A 54 -7.39 1.44 -12.92
C TYR A 54 -7.72 1.44 -14.42
N GLU A 55 -6.77 1.89 -15.23
CA GLU A 55 -6.95 2.19 -16.65
C GLU A 55 -8.18 3.08 -16.90
N ARG A 56 -9.24 2.54 -17.52
CA ARG A 56 -10.48 3.25 -17.83
C ARG A 56 -11.67 2.76 -17.00
N LEU A 57 -11.42 1.93 -15.99
CA LEU A 57 -12.44 1.28 -15.18
C LEU A 57 -12.34 1.69 -13.71
N ILE A 58 -13.47 1.56 -13.00
CA ILE A 58 -13.61 1.80 -11.57
C ILE A 58 -13.91 0.47 -10.90
N TYR A 59 -13.08 0.08 -9.93
CA TYR A 59 -13.20 -1.18 -9.20
C TYR A 59 -13.68 -0.94 -7.78
N TRP A 60 -14.66 -1.74 -7.37
CA TRP A 60 -15.26 -1.75 -6.02
C TRP A 60 -14.82 -2.94 -5.18
N GLU A 61 -14.07 -3.85 -5.80
CA GLU A 61 -13.55 -5.08 -5.21
C GLU A 61 -12.18 -5.39 -5.83
N CYS A 62 -11.53 -6.44 -5.33
CA CYS A 62 -10.26 -6.88 -5.90
C CYS A 62 -10.43 -7.39 -7.33
N THR A 63 -9.55 -6.97 -8.23
CA THR A 63 -9.56 -7.38 -9.63
C THR A 63 -8.35 -8.23 -9.98
N GLY A 64 -8.49 -9.12 -10.96
CA GLY A 64 -7.35 -9.85 -11.55
C GLY A 64 -6.83 -9.18 -12.81
N ASP A 65 -7.44 -8.06 -13.21
CA ASP A 65 -7.13 -7.39 -14.47
C ASP A 65 -5.70 -6.87 -14.47
N GLY A 66 -4.96 -7.18 -15.53
CA GLY A 66 -3.55 -6.81 -15.68
C GLY A 66 -2.54 -7.68 -14.92
N ASP A 67 -2.98 -8.68 -14.12
CA ASP A 67 -2.08 -9.70 -13.56
C ASP A 67 -2.08 -10.95 -14.45
N ASP A 68 -0.90 -11.38 -14.91
CA ASP A 68 -0.74 -12.50 -15.85
C ASP A 68 -1.34 -13.83 -15.35
N PHE A 69 -1.44 -13.99 -14.03
CA PHE A 69 -1.95 -15.21 -13.39
C PHE A 69 -3.37 -15.03 -12.84
N GLY A 70 -4.01 -13.89 -13.12
CA GLY A 70 -5.36 -13.56 -12.64
C GLY A 70 -5.43 -13.39 -11.12
N ARG A 71 -4.31 -13.17 -10.43
CA ARG A 71 -4.31 -12.98 -8.98
C ARG A 71 -4.99 -11.68 -8.63
N LYS A 72 -5.94 -11.77 -7.69
CA LYS A 72 -6.72 -10.63 -7.24
C LYS A 72 -5.85 -9.61 -6.51
N TRP A 73 -5.94 -8.35 -6.91
CA TRP A 73 -5.24 -7.23 -6.32
C TRP A 73 -6.16 -6.02 -6.15
N CYS A 74 -5.75 -5.08 -5.32
CA CYS A 74 -6.46 -3.83 -5.08
C CYS A 74 -5.48 -2.66 -5.03
N SER A 75 -5.95 -1.44 -5.33
CA SER A 75 -5.15 -0.25 -5.10
C SER A 75 -5.15 0.16 -3.62
N LEU A 76 -4.04 0.75 -3.18
CA LEU A 76 -3.90 1.43 -1.89
C LEU A 76 -4.24 2.92 -1.97
N THR A 77 -4.74 3.37 -3.13
CA THR A 77 -5.06 4.77 -3.42
C THR A 77 -6.33 4.83 -4.26
N LYS A 78 -6.95 6.00 -4.33
CA LYS A 78 -8.13 6.22 -5.18
C LYS A 78 -7.79 6.15 -6.68
N ASN A 79 -6.54 6.44 -7.07
CA ASN A 79 -6.12 6.50 -8.46
C ASN A 79 -4.82 5.71 -8.69
N TYR A 80 -4.97 4.42 -8.99
CA TYR A 80 -3.83 3.55 -9.29
C TYR A 80 -3.01 4.10 -10.47
N ASN A 81 -3.66 4.64 -11.50
CA ASN A 81 -2.96 5.10 -12.70
C ASN A 81 -1.91 6.18 -12.38
N LYS A 82 -2.18 6.99 -11.36
CA LYS A 82 -1.27 8.03 -10.88
C LYS A 82 -0.23 7.48 -9.90
N ASP A 83 -0.70 6.78 -8.87
CA ASP A 83 0.14 6.49 -7.70
C ASP A 83 0.84 5.13 -7.79
N ARG A 84 0.29 4.21 -8.61
CA ARG A 84 0.77 2.83 -8.84
C ARG A 84 0.99 2.05 -7.53
N ALA A 85 0.22 2.38 -6.50
CA ALA A 85 0.27 1.72 -5.20
C ALA A 85 -0.82 0.66 -5.11
N TRP A 86 -0.42 -0.58 -4.85
CA TRP A 86 -1.31 -1.74 -4.84
C TRP A 86 -0.75 -2.87 -3.97
N LYS A 87 -1.62 -3.83 -3.64
CA LYS A 87 -1.22 -5.10 -3.04
C LYS A 87 -2.12 -6.23 -3.55
N TYR A 88 -1.62 -7.46 -3.46
CA TYR A 88 -2.47 -8.64 -3.63
C TYR A 88 -3.49 -8.71 -2.50
N CYS A 89 -4.71 -9.07 -2.85
CA CYS A 89 -5.73 -9.37 -1.87
C CYS A 89 -5.43 -10.75 -1.25
N PRO A 90 -5.76 -10.94 0.05
CA PRO A 90 -5.86 -12.28 0.59
C PRO A 90 -6.89 -13.09 -0.21
N TRP A 91 -6.69 -14.41 -0.26
CA TRP A 91 -7.59 -15.36 -0.93
C TRP A 91 -9.03 -15.27 -0.42
#